data_AF-A0A0G0PCP0-F1
#
_entry.id   AF-A0A0G0PCP0-F1
#
_cell.length_a   1.000
_cell.length_b   1.000
_cell.length_c   1.000
_cell.angle_alpha   90.00
_cell.angle_beta   90.00
_cell.angle_gamma   90.00
#
_symmetry.space_group_name_H-M   'P 1'
#
loop_
_entity.id
_entity.type
_entity.pdbx_description
1 polymer ?
#
loop_
_entity_poly.entity_id
_entity_poly.type
_entity_poly.pdbx_seq_one_letter_code
_entity_poly.pdbx_strand_id
1 'polypeptide(L)'
;MKEYNHAKIEKKIQKEWEKEKIYSVSEKSKKPKFYSLIEFPYPSGDGLHVGHIRSNTAMDIVSRKRRMEGYNVLYPIGWDAFGLPTENYAIKAKKKPAIVTKENTNIFRKQLKSLGFSFDWSREINTTDPNYYKWTQWIFLQFFKKGLAYKAKSHINWCLSCKIGLANEEVVNGKCERCGGDTEKREKEQWMLAITKYADRLDRDLDLVDYPERVKIQQRNWIGKSEGSEIEFEVKITNPTLTLPEREGRNVIIVHGSNRDEAFAKTETVD
;
A
#
# COMPACT_ATOMS: atom_id res chain seq x y z
N MET A 1 27.09 17.92 -40.70
CA MET A 1 26.01 17.05 -40.17
C MET A 1 24.80 17.90 -39.88
N LYS A 2 23.58 17.44 -40.19
CA LYS A 2 22.37 18.13 -39.70
C LYS A 2 22.31 17.98 -38.18
N GLU A 3 22.04 19.07 -37.49
CA GLU A 3 21.90 19.10 -36.03
C GLU A 3 20.69 18.25 -35.58
N TYR A 4 20.83 17.55 -34.46
CA TYR A 4 19.77 16.72 -33.90
C TYR A 4 18.65 17.61 -33.33
N ASN A 5 17.44 17.49 -33.88
CA ASN A 5 16.26 18.22 -33.41
C ASN A 5 15.28 17.27 -32.73
N HIS A 6 15.42 17.12 -31.42
CA HIS A 6 14.58 16.24 -30.61
C HIS A 6 13.09 16.62 -30.69
N ALA A 7 12.75 17.91 -30.62
CA ALA A 7 11.37 18.39 -30.64
C ALA A 7 10.60 17.95 -31.90
N LYS A 8 11.28 17.86 -33.05
CA LYS A 8 10.70 17.35 -34.29
C LYS A 8 10.65 15.81 -34.32
N ILE A 9 11.74 15.15 -33.91
CA ILE A 9 11.90 13.70 -34.02
C ILE A 9 11.00 12.97 -33.02
N GLU A 10 11.03 13.35 -31.75
CA GLU A 10 10.28 12.72 -30.66
C GLU A 10 8.77 12.75 -30.95
N LYS A 11 8.23 13.92 -31.28
CA LYS A 11 6.81 14.10 -31.58
C LYS A 11 6.36 13.27 -32.79
N LYS A 12 7.20 13.17 -33.82
CA LYS A 12 6.92 12.35 -35.01
C LYS A 12 6.84 10.87 -34.63
N ILE A 13 7.88 10.35 -33.98
CA ILE A 13 8.00 8.93 -33.65
C ILE A 13 6.93 8.50 -32.65
N GLN A 14 6.66 9.31 -31.61
CA GLN A 14 5.60 9.02 -30.63
C GLN A 14 4.22 8.91 -31.29
N LYS A 15 3.93 9.78 -32.27
CA LYS A 15 2.67 9.73 -33.04
C LYS A 15 2.57 8.47 -33.88
N GLU A 16 3.67 8.01 -34.47
CA GLU A 16 3.73 6.74 -35.22
C GLU A 16 3.46 5.56 -34.28
N TRP A 17 4.15 5.48 -33.14
CA TRP A 17 3.94 4.44 -32.14
C TRP A 17 2.50 4.36 -31.60
N GLU A 18 1.87 5.51 -31.34
CA GLU A 18 0.49 5.57 -30.86
C GLU A 18 -0.51 5.14 -31.95
N LYS A 19 -0.29 5.57 -33.19
CA LYS A 19 -1.13 5.17 -34.34
C LYS A 19 -1.05 3.66 -34.58
N GLU A 20 0.15 3.10 -34.53
CA GLU A 20 0.40 1.67 -34.77
C GLU A 20 0.12 0.79 -33.55
N LYS A 21 -0.11 1.40 -32.37
CA LYS A 21 -0.35 0.71 -31.09
C LYS A 21 0.72 -0.34 -30.77
N ILE A 22 1.98 -0.03 -31.08
CA ILE A 22 3.09 -1.00 -31.01
C ILE A 22 3.37 -1.57 -29.62
N TYR A 23 2.86 -0.90 -28.57
CA TYR A 23 3.02 -1.33 -27.18
C TYR A 23 1.80 -2.08 -26.64
N SER A 24 0.71 -2.18 -27.40
CA SER A 24 -0.46 -2.95 -27.00
C SER A 24 -0.20 -4.44 -27.11
N VAL A 25 -0.64 -5.20 -26.09
CA VAL A 25 -0.41 -6.65 -26.01
C VAL A 25 -1.69 -7.45 -26.11
N SER A 26 -1.54 -8.66 -26.65
CA SER A 26 -2.60 -9.66 -26.71
C SER A 26 -2.20 -10.92 -25.96
N GLU A 27 -3.15 -11.47 -25.20
CA GLU A 27 -3.06 -12.77 -24.54
C GLU A 27 -3.01 -13.94 -25.54
N LYS A 28 -3.33 -13.70 -26.82
CA LYS A 28 -3.26 -14.71 -27.89
C LYS A 28 -1.86 -14.89 -28.47
N SER A 29 -0.88 -14.08 -28.04
CA SER A 29 0.50 -14.16 -28.53
C SER A 29 1.16 -15.48 -28.11
N LYS A 30 1.90 -16.11 -29.03
CA LYS A 30 2.71 -17.31 -28.75
C LYS A 30 4.08 -16.99 -28.13
N LYS A 31 4.45 -15.70 -28.07
CA LYS A 31 5.71 -15.24 -27.47
C LYS A 31 5.68 -15.43 -25.95
N PRO A 32 6.84 -15.66 -25.30
CA PRO A 32 6.90 -15.74 -23.84
C PRO A 32 6.41 -14.43 -23.22
N LYS A 33 5.57 -14.52 -22.18
CA LYS A 33 5.02 -13.33 -21.49
C LYS A 33 6.08 -12.66 -20.62
N PHE A 34 6.01 -11.34 -20.53
CA PHE A 34 6.74 -10.57 -19.53
C PHE A 34 5.82 -9.47 -19.00
N TYR A 35 5.62 -9.42 -17.69
CA TYR A 35 4.85 -8.37 -17.05
C TYR A 35 5.80 -7.46 -16.28
N SER A 36 6.00 -6.27 -16.86
CA SER A 36 6.73 -5.16 -16.26
C SER A 36 5.74 -4.28 -15.50
N LEU A 37 5.98 -4.00 -14.23
CA LEU A 37 5.10 -3.15 -13.44
C LEU A 37 5.91 -2.15 -12.62
N ILE A 38 5.38 -0.94 -12.54
CA ILE A 38 5.82 0.10 -11.63
C ILE A 38 4.61 0.55 -10.81
N GLU A 39 4.85 0.96 -9.56
CA GLU A 39 3.84 1.61 -8.74
C GLU A 39 3.31 2.83 -9.48
N PHE A 40 2.03 2.76 -9.84
CA PHE A 40 1.34 3.82 -10.56
C PHE A 40 1.17 5.09 -9.70
N PRO A 41 1.24 6.30 -10.28
CA PRO A 41 1.36 7.52 -9.49
C PRO A 41 0.04 7.96 -8.84
N TYR A 42 0.17 8.64 -7.71
CA TYR A 42 -0.88 9.50 -7.17
C TYR A 42 -1.00 10.76 -8.04
N PRO A 43 -2.17 11.07 -8.63
CA PRO A 43 -2.39 12.29 -9.40
C PRO A 43 -2.67 13.49 -8.46
N SER A 44 -1.81 13.70 -7.47
CA SER A 44 -2.02 14.61 -6.34
C SER A 44 -1.20 15.92 -6.40
N GLY A 45 -0.65 16.25 -7.56
CA GLY A 45 0.11 17.49 -7.79
C GLY A 45 -0.08 18.06 -9.18
N ASP A 46 0.60 19.18 -9.48
CA ASP A 46 0.49 19.90 -10.77
C ASP A 46 1.12 19.15 -11.97
N GLY A 47 1.71 17.98 -11.74
CA GLY A 47 2.35 17.16 -12.75
C GLY A 47 3.36 16.18 -12.18
N LEU A 48 4.06 15.47 -13.07
CA LEU A 48 5.16 14.59 -12.73
C LEU A 48 6.34 15.36 -12.12
N HIS A 49 6.85 14.89 -10.98
CA HIS A 49 8.20 15.23 -10.52
C HIS A 49 9.27 14.25 -11.06
N VAL A 50 10.55 14.61 -10.93
CA VAL A 50 11.71 13.82 -11.41
C VAL A 50 11.78 12.40 -10.85
N GLY A 51 11.27 12.17 -9.64
CA GLY A 51 11.14 10.83 -9.06
C GLY A 51 10.34 9.86 -9.96
N HIS A 52 9.22 10.30 -10.55
CA HIS A 52 8.46 9.48 -11.50
C HIS A 52 9.29 9.15 -12.74
N ILE A 53 10.02 10.14 -13.28
CA ILE A 53 10.81 9.95 -14.50
C ILE A 53 11.89 8.90 -14.25
N ARG A 54 12.58 8.96 -13.11
CA ARG A 54 13.66 8.02 -12.77
C ARG A 54 13.18 6.57 -12.81
N SER A 55 12.11 6.26 -12.07
CA SER A 55 11.62 4.89 -11.94
C SER A 55 10.97 4.38 -13.23
N ASN A 56 10.18 5.22 -13.90
CA ASN A 56 9.55 4.87 -15.19
C ASN A 56 10.59 4.62 -16.29
N THR A 57 11.66 5.43 -16.38
CA THR A 57 12.75 5.23 -17.35
C THR A 57 13.47 3.91 -17.12
N ALA A 58 13.80 3.58 -15.87
CA ALA A 58 14.47 2.33 -15.56
C ALA A 58 13.63 1.11 -16.01
N MET A 59 12.34 1.13 -15.71
CA MET A 59 11.43 0.04 -16.09
C MET A 59 11.11 0.03 -17.59
N ASP A 60 11.09 1.19 -18.25
CA ASP A 60 10.92 1.32 -19.70
C ASP A 60 12.09 0.69 -20.47
N ILE A 61 13.33 0.91 -20.01
CA ILE A 61 14.54 0.30 -20.58
C ILE A 61 14.43 -1.24 -20.53
N VAL A 62 14.05 -1.79 -19.37
CA VAL A 62 13.84 -3.25 -19.22
C VAL A 62 12.74 -3.73 -20.15
N SER A 63 11.61 -3.02 -20.20
CA SER A 63 10.46 -3.39 -21.03
C SER A 63 10.81 -3.39 -22.52
N ARG A 64 11.55 -2.39 -23.00
CA ARG A 64 12.03 -2.32 -24.40
C ARG A 64 13.02 -3.43 -24.72
N LYS A 65 14.00 -3.69 -23.84
CA LYS A 65 14.93 -4.81 -23.98
C LYS A 65 14.20 -6.14 -24.11
N ARG A 66 13.22 -6.42 -23.23
CA ARG A 66 12.42 -7.65 -23.28
C ARG A 66 11.63 -7.77 -24.58
N ARG A 67 11.07 -6.67 -25.11
CA ARG A 67 10.41 -6.69 -26.43
C ARG A 67 11.38 -7.07 -27.55
N MET A 68 12.60 -6.52 -27.53
CA MET A 68 13.66 -6.83 -28.50
C MET A 68 14.17 -8.29 -28.38
N GLU A 69 14.13 -8.86 -27.18
CA GLU A 69 14.41 -10.28 -26.92
C GLU A 69 13.24 -11.22 -27.33
N GLY A 70 12.17 -10.68 -27.94
CA GLY A 70 11.07 -11.47 -28.47
C GLY A 70 9.94 -11.77 -27.49
N TYR A 71 9.89 -11.12 -26.32
CA TYR A 71 8.80 -11.31 -25.35
C TYR A 71 7.53 -10.55 -25.73
N ASN A 72 6.38 -11.06 -25.27
CA ASN A 72 5.10 -10.34 -25.21
C ASN A 72 5.06 -9.52 -23.91
N VAL A 73 5.43 -8.24 -23.99
CA VAL A 73 5.66 -7.39 -22.82
C VAL A 73 4.44 -6.54 -22.48
N LEU A 74 3.74 -6.88 -21.39
CA LEU A 74 2.78 -5.99 -20.75
C LEU A 74 3.54 -5.00 -19.86
N TYR A 75 3.48 -3.72 -20.21
CA TYR A 75 3.93 -2.62 -19.34
C TYR A 75 2.76 -1.63 -19.21
N PRO A 76 1.90 -1.78 -18.20
CA PRO A 76 0.70 -0.96 -18.05
C PRO A 76 0.99 0.27 -17.20
N ILE A 77 0.02 1.17 -17.16
CA ILE A 77 0.01 2.33 -16.27
C ILE A 77 -1.41 2.54 -15.74
N GLY A 78 -1.55 3.33 -14.69
CA GLY A 78 -2.83 3.81 -14.23
C GLY A 78 -2.65 4.93 -13.23
N TRP A 79 -3.68 5.17 -12.42
CA TRP A 79 -3.70 6.28 -11.46
C TRP A 79 -4.27 5.81 -10.13
N ASP A 80 -3.47 5.95 -9.06
CA ASP A 80 -3.97 5.79 -7.70
C ASP A 80 -4.63 7.10 -7.25
N ALA A 81 -5.90 7.25 -7.60
CA ALA A 81 -6.58 8.53 -7.64
C ALA A 81 -7.44 8.85 -6.40
N PHE A 82 -7.74 7.86 -5.56
CA PHE A 82 -8.44 8.05 -4.29
C PHE A 82 -7.49 8.53 -3.18
N GLY A 83 -8.08 8.84 -2.03
CA GLY A 83 -7.33 9.08 -0.80
C GLY A 83 -6.91 10.53 -0.58
N LEU A 84 -6.25 10.72 0.56
CA LEU A 84 -5.90 12.04 1.08
C LEU A 84 -4.97 12.86 0.19
N PRO A 85 -3.99 12.29 -0.54
CA PRO A 85 -3.13 13.12 -1.38
C PRO A 85 -3.94 13.95 -2.38
N THR A 86 -4.89 13.31 -3.07
CA THR A 86 -5.80 13.97 -4.01
C THR A 86 -6.75 14.94 -3.30
N GLU A 87 -7.33 14.54 -2.16
CA GLU A 87 -8.26 15.38 -1.40
C GLU A 87 -7.58 16.65 -0.87
N ASN A 88 -6.40 16.53 -0.29
CA ASN A 88 -5.62 17.65 0.24
C ASN A 88 -5.23 18.63 -0.87
N TYR A 89 -4.82 18.13 -2.03
CA TYR A 89 -4.52 18.97 -3.18
C TYR A 89 -5.80 19.67 -3.69
N ALA A 90 -6.94 18.98 -3.73
CA ALA A 90 -8.22 19.56 -4.12
C ALA A 90 -8.68 20.67 -3.16
N ILE A 91 -8.49 20.50 -1.84
CA ILE A 91 -8.74 21.53 -0.83
C ILE A 91 -7.86 22.77 -1.08
N LYS A 92 -6.55 22.58 -1.27
CA LYS A 92 -5.61 23.68 -1.58
C LYS A 92 -5.98 24.41 -2.87
N ALA A 93 -6.38 23.67 -3.90
CA ALA A 93 -6.82 24.20 -5.18
C ALA A 93 -8.24 24.80 -5.15
N LYS A 94 -8.98 24.68 -4.03
CA LYS A 94 -10.39 25.08 -3.88
C LYS A 94 -11.30 24.51 -4.98
N LYS A 95 -11.08 23.24 -5.34
CA LYS A 95 -11.83 22.52 -6.39
C LYS A 95 -12.38 21.21 -5.85
N LYS A 96 -13.40 20.66 -6.51
CA LYS A 96 -13.93 19.33 -6.17
C LYS A 96 -12.89 18.25 -6.49
N PRO A 97 -12.66 17.24 -5.62
CA PRO A 97 -11.69 16.18 -5.86
C PRO A 97 -11.85 15.50 -7.23
N ALA A 98 -13.08 15.17 -7.64
CA ALA A 98 -13.33 14.52 -8.94
C ALA A 98 -12.86 15.36 -10.15
N ILE A 99 -12.97 16.69 -10.09
CA ILE A 99 -12.50 17.58 -11.15
C ILE A 99 -10.98 17.56 -11.19
N VAL A 100 -10.38 17.71 -10.02
CA VAL A 100 -8.93 17.75 -9.82
C VAL A 100 -8.26 16.46 -10.25
N THR A 101 -8.79 15.31 -9.84
CA THR A 101 -8.34 13.98 -10.29
C THR A 101 -8.34 13.90 -11.81
N LYS A 102 -9.42 14.33 -12.47
CA LYS A 102 -9.53 14.28 -13.93
C LYS A 102 -8.52 15.20 -14.61
N GLU A 103 -8.36 16.42 -14.11
CA GLU A 103 -7.37 17.38 -14.62
C GLU A 103 -5.95 16.83 -14.46
N ASN A 104 -5.58 16.39 -13.25
CA ASN A 104 -4.24 15.90 -12.95
C ASN A 104 -3.89 14.63 -13.71
N THR A 105 -4.79 13.66 -13.80
CA THR A 105 -4.56 12.44 -14.60
C THR A 105 -4.36 12.78 -16.08
N ASN A 106 -5.06 13.77 -16.63
CA ASN A 106 -4.83 14.25 -18.00
C ASN A 106 -3.44 14.88 -18.17
N ILE A 107 -3.00 15.69 -17.21
CA ILE A 107 -1.68 16.31 -17.22
C ILE A 107 -0.59 15.25 -17.15
N PHE A 108 -0.69 14.32 -16.20
CA PHE A 108 0.26 13.21 -16.03
C PHE A 108 0.33 12.35 -17.27
N ARG A 109 -0.84 11.98 -17.85
CA ARG A 109 -0.90 11.23 -19.11
C ARG A 109 -0.16 11.95 -20.23
N LYS A 110 -0.40 13.25 -20.40
CA LYS A 110 0.27 14.07 -21.43
C LYS A 110 1.78 14.09 -21.22
N GLN A 111 2.23 14.28 -19.98
CA GLN A 111 3.66 14.32 -19.65
C GLN A 111 4.33 12.95 -19.88
N LEU A 112 3.75 11.84 -19.40
CA LEU A 112 4.26 10.49 -19.62
C LEU A 112 4.32 10.14 -21.11
N LYS A 113 3.28 10.50 -21.90
CA LYS A 113 3.29 10.32 -23.35
C LYS A 113 4.39 11.15 -24.04
N SER A 114 4.59 12.40 -23.60
CA SER A 114 5.65 13.27 -24.16
C SER A 114 7.06 12.76 -23.88
N LEU A 115 7.25 12.00 -22.80
CA LEU A 115 8.51 11.32 -22.47
C LEU A 115 8.71 10.02 -23.27
N GLY A 116 7.70 9.57 -24.02
CA GLY A 116 7.80 8.42 -24.92
C GLY A 116 7.86 7.07 -24.22
N PHE A 117 7.35 6.94 -22.98
CA PHE A 117 7.31 5.65 -22.29
C PHE A 117 6.45 4.62 -23.04
N SER A 118 6.92 3.37 -23.03
CA SER A 118 6.35 2.24 -23.77
C SER A 118 5.16 1.56 -23.08
N PHE A 119 4.27 2.36 -22.50
CA PHE A 119 3.08 1.85 -21.84
C PHE A 119 2.05 1.30 -22.83
N ASP A 120 1.34 0.25 -22.43
CA ASP A 120 0.08 -0.16 -23.06
C ASP A 120 -1.05 0.74 -22.54
N TRP A 121 -1.25 1.89 -23.18
CA TRP A 121 -2.32 2.83 -22.84
C TRP A 121 -3.74 2.26 -23.00
N SER A 122 -3.91 1.14 -23.72
CA SER A 122 -5.22 0.49 -23.82
C SER A 122 -5.67 -0.18 -22.52
N ARG A 123 -4.74 -0.37 -21.57
CA ARG A 123 -4.95 -0.97 -20.25
C ARG A 123 -4.84 0.05 -19.13
N GLU A 124 -4.93 1.34 -19.46
CA GLU A 124 -4.94 2.41 -18.47
C GLU A 124 -6.12 2.24 -17.50
N ILE A 125 -5.84 2.28 -16.20
CA ILE A 125 -6.86 2.22 -15.15
C ILE A 125 -6.82 3.48 -14.27
N ASN A 126 -7.96 3.80 -13.66
CA ASN A 126 -8.08 4.84 -12.66
C ASN A 126 -8.85 4.28 -11.46
N THR A 127 -8.30 4.35 -10.25
CA THR A 127 -8.93 3.74 -9.06
C THR A 127 -10.28 4.40 -8.69
N THR A 128 -10.54 5.62 -9.17
CA THR A 128 -11.82 6.34 -8.99
C THR A 128 -12.89 6.00 -10.03
N ASP A 129 -12.57 5.20 -11.06
CA ASP A 129 -13.57 4.75 -12.03
C ASP A 129 -14.52 3.72 -11.39
N PRO A 130 -15.86 3.90 -11.48
CA PRO A 130 -16.82 2.90 -11.03
C PRO A 130 -16.62 1.50 -11.61
N ASN A 131 -16.08 1.40 -12.84
CA ASN A 131 -15.74 0.11 -13.45
C ASN A 131 -14.54 -0.57 -12.79
N TYR A 132 -13.71 0.19 -12.08
CA TYR A 132 -12.61 -0.33 -11.28
C TYR A 132 -13.07 -0.66 -9.85
N TYR A 133 -13.55 0.34 -9.09
CA TYR A 133 -13.80 0.14 -7.66
C TYR A 133 -15.03 -0.73 -7.36
N LYS A 134 -15.91 -1.01 -8.33
CA LYS A 134 -16.95 -2.04 -8.14
C LYS A 134 -16.36 -3.40 -7.77
N TRP A 135 -15.15 -3.71 -8.26
CA TRP A 135 -14.45 -4.94 -7.93
C TRP A 135 -13.84 -4.91 -6.53
N THR A 136 -13.35 -3.75 -6.06
CA THR A 136 -12.85 -3.62 -4.69
C THR A 136 -14.00 -3.74 -3.68
N GLN A 137 -15.15 -3.14 -3.97
CA GLN A 137 -16.39 -3.35 -3.21
C GLN A 137 -16.80 -4.82 -3.19
N TRP A 138 -16.78 -5.49 -4.35
CA TRP A 138 -17.13 -6.91 -4.45
C TRP A 138 -16.18 -7.81 -3.66
N ILE A 139 -14.86 -7.59 -3.73
CA ILE A 139 -13.84 -8.32 -2.97
C ILE A 139 -14.06 -8.13 -1.47
N PHE A 140 -14.30 -6.89 -1.03
CA PHE A 140 -14.60 -6.59 0.37
C PHE A 140 -15.82 -7.38 0.86
N LEU A 141 -16.89 -7.46 0.07
CA LEU A 141 -18.06 -8.28 0.40
C LEU A 141 -17.74 -9.77 0.48
N GLN A 142 -16.83 -10.29 -0.35
CA GLN A 142 -16.37 -11.68 -0.22
C GLN A 142 -15.59 -11.90 1.08
N PHE A 143 -14.70 -10.98 1.44
CA PHE A 143 -13.98 -11.03 2.72
C PHE A 143 -14.94 -10.95 3.90
N PHE A 144 -15.93 -10.07 3.85
CA PHE A 144 -16.95 -9.95 4.88
C PHE A 144 -17.71 -11.27 5.08
N LYS A 145 -18.21 -11.86 3.99
CA LYS A 145 -18.90 -13.16 4.01
C LYS A 145 -18.05 -14.31 4.57
N LYS A 146 -16.72 -14.19 4.50
CA LYS A 146 -15.76 -15.20 4.99
C LYS A 146 -15.20 -14.86 6.39
N GLY A 147 -15.68 -13.80 7.06
CA GLY A 147 -15.15 -13.37 8.35
C GLY A 147 -13.69 -12.91 8.27
N LEU A 148 -13.28 -12.40 7.10
CA LEU A 148 -11.97 -11.80 6.84
C LEU A 148 -12.04 -10.27 6.81
N ALA A 149 -13.23 -9.69 6.63
CA ALA A 149 -13.50 -8.29 6.94
C ALA A 149 -14.54 -8.24 8.06
N TYR A 150 -14.32 -7.41 9.08
CA TYR A 150 -15.19 -7.33 10.25
C TYR A 150 -15.12 -5.95 10.89
N LYS A 151 -16.13 -5.59 11.68
CA LYS A 151 -16.08 -4.39 12.50
C LYS A 151 -15.53 -4.71 13.88
N ALA A 152 -14.64 -3.88 14.38
CA ALA A 152 -14.16 -3.95 15.75
C ALA A 152 -13.99 -2.54 16.32
N LYS A 153 -14.20 -2.41 17.63
CA LYS A 153 -13.72 -1.26 18.38
C LYS A 153 -12.22 -1.43 18.58
N SER A 154 -11.45 -0.44 18.15
CA SER A 154 -10.00 -0.45 18.32
C SER A 154 -9.50 0.94 18.63
N HIS A 155 -8.36 0.99 19.32
CA HIS A 155 -7.60 2.20 19.54
C HIS A 155 -6.83 2.53 18.26
N ILE A 156 -7.39 3.40 17.45
CA ILE A 156 -6.75 3.86 16.21
C ILE A 156 -5.79 4.99 16.51
N ASN A 157 -4.81 5.17 15.65
CA ASN A 157 -4.07 6.42 15.59
C ASN A 157 -4.97 7.48 14.93
N TRP A 158 -5.09 8.64 15.55
CA TRP A 158 -5.90 9.75 15.02
C TRP A 158 -5.02 10.97 14.80
N CYS A 159 -4.99 11.48 13.56
CA CYS A 159 -4.25 12.69 13.26
C CYS A 159 -5.05 13.93 13.68
N LEU A 160 -4.48 14.74 14.57
CA LEU A 160 -5.13 15.96 15.07
C LEU A 160 -5.25 17.06 14.02
N SER A 161 -4.37 17.08 13.01
CA SER A 161 -4.41 18.07 11.93
C SER A 161 -5.33 17.62 10.79
N CYS A 162 -5.13 16.40 10.27
CA CYS A 162 -5.93 15.88 9.15
C CYS A 162 -7.36 15.44 9.57
N LYS A 163 -7.62 15.23 10.86
CA LYS A 163 -8.92 14.78 11.40
C LYS A 163 -9.40 13.45 10.80
N ILE A 164 -8.50 12.48 10.75
CA ILE A 164 -8.75 11.13 10.21
C ILE A 164 -8.10 10.05 11.07
N GLY A 165 -8.58 8.82 10.91
CA GLY A 165 -7.89 7.64 11.40
C GLY A 165 -6.70 7.30 10.51
N LEU A 166 -5.62 6.86 11.13
CA LEU A 166 -4.40 6.39 10.50
C LEU A 166 -4.17 4.92 10.85
N ALA A 167 -3.71 4.13 9.88
CA ALA A 167 -3.16 2.80 10.13
C ALA A 167 -1.87 2.90 10.96
N ASN A 168 -1.35 1.78 11.47
CA ASN A 168 -0.09 1.79 12.22
C ASN A 168 1.08 2.19 11.32
N GLU A 169 1.04 1.75 10.07
CA GLU A 169 1.99 2.04 9.01
C GLU A 169 2.07 3.55 8.67
N GLU A 170 0.98 4.30 8.90
CA GLU A 170 0.89 5.73 8.58
C GLU A 170 1.35 6.64 9.75
N VAL A 171 1.85 6.06 10.85
CA VAL A 171 2.39 6.78 12.02
C VAL A 171 3.87 6.51 12.18
N VAL A 172 4.67 7.56 11.96
CA VAL A 172 6.14 7.51 12.07
C VAL A 172 6.55 8.37 13.25
N ASN A 173 7.21 7.75 14.25
CA ASN A 173 7.65 8.42 15.49
C ASN A 173 6.52 9.20 16.20
N GLY A 174 5.32 8.60 16.28
CA GLY A 174 4.14 9.21 16.91
C GLY A 174 3.49 10.36 16.13
N LYS A 175 3.95 10.62 14.89
CA LYS A 175 3.43 11.68 14.01
C LYS A 175 2.84 11.10 12.74
N CYS A 176 1.89 11.83 12.15
CA CYS A 176 1.31 11.49 10.85
C CYS A 176 2.37 11.53 9.75
N GLU A 177 2.52 10.45 8.98
CA GLU A 177 3.52 10.34 7.90
C GLU A 177 3.38 11.46 6.85
N ARG A 178 2.17 12.02 6.69
CA ARG A 178 1.82 12.95 5.60
C ARG A 178 1.99 14.41 5.97
N CYS A 179 1.43 14.82 7.11
CA CYS A 179 1.41 16.22 7.52
C CYS A 179 2.38 16.54 8.65
N GLY A 180 3.04 15.52 9.25
CA GLY A 180 3.93 15.69 10.40
C GLY A 180 3.23 16.10 11.71
N GLY A 181 1.91 16.18 11.71
CA GLY A 181 1.11 16.58 12.88
C GLY A 181 1.04 15.47 13.93
N ASP A 182 0.77 15.86 15.18
CA ASP A 182 0.67 14.94 16.30
C ASP A 182 -0.50 13.96 16.15
N THR A 183 -0.30 12.77 16.70
CA THR A 183 -1.29 11.71 16.73
C THR A 183 -1.67 11.38 18.17
N GLU A 184 -2.94 11.01 18.36
CA GLU A 184 -3.43 10.49 19.64
C GLU A 184 -4.16 9.18 19.41
N LYS A 185 -4.33 8.38 20.48
CA LYS A 185 -5.15 7.18 20.44
C LYS A 185 -6.61 7.55 20.66
N ARG A 186 -7.50 7.09 19.76
CA ARG A 186 -8.95 7.19 19.95
C ARG A 186 -9.59 5.83 19.80
N GLU A 187 -10.54 5.50 20.67
CA GLU A 187 -11.40 4.36 20.42
C GLU A 187 -12.39 4.71 19.30
N LYS A 188 -12.42 3.89 18.25
CA LYS A 188 -13.45 3.96 17.21
C LYS A 188 -13.84 2.57 16.74
N GLU A 189 -15.09 2.43 16.34
CA GLU A 189 -15.54 1.29 15.55
C GLU A 189 -15.07 1.47 14.10
N GLN A 190 -14.29 0.52 13.59
CA GLN A 190 -13.78 0.55 12.21
C GLN A 190 -13.85 -0.82 11.55
N TRP A 191 -13.80 -0.81 10.21
CA TRP A 191 -13.62 -2.01 9.41
C TRP A 191 -12.16 -2.45 9.47
N MET A 192 -11.96 -3.71 9.83
CA MET A 192 -10.66 -4.38 9.89
C MET A 192 -10.60 -5.48 8.84
N LEU A 193 -9.40 -5.72 8.31
CA LEU A 193 -9.09 -6.94 7.57
C LEU A 193 -8.30 -7.87 8.48
N ALA A 194 -8.70 -9.15 8.54
CA ALA A 194 -8.09 -10.18 9.38
C ALA A 194 -6.74 -10.66 8.81
N ILE A 195 -5.82 -9.74 8.52
CA ILE A 195 -4.49 -10.03 7.96
C ILE A 195 -3.66 -10.91 8.90
N THR A 196 -3.88 -10.81 10.21
CA THR A 196 -3.22 -11.64 11.23
C THR A 196 -3.51 -13.13 11.07
N LYS A 197 -4.66 -13.52 10.50
CA LYS A 197 -4.94 -14.93 10.12
C LYS A 197 -3.97 -15.47 9.05
N TYR A 198 -3.25 -14.58 8.37
CA TYR A 198 -2.28 -14.89 7.34
C TYR A 198 -0.84 -14.51 7.75
N ALA A 199 -0.59 -14.05 8.98
CA ALA A 199 0.73 -13.56 9.42
C ALA A 199 1.84 -14.61 9.25
N ASP A 200 1.61 -15.86 9.70
CA ASP A 200 2.57 -16.95 9.54
C ASP A 200 2.89 -17.25 8.08
N ARG A 201 1.87 -17.20 7.22
CA ARG A 201 2.04 -17.42 5.79
C ARG A 201 2.81 -16.27 5.16
N LEU A 202 2.48 -15.02 5.50
CA LEU A 202 3.16 -13.84 4.99
C LEU A 202 4.64 -13.84 5.37
N ASP A 203 4.98 -14.28 6.58
CA ASP A 203 6.37 -14.40 7.04
C ASP A 203 7.14 -15.50 6.31
N ARG A 204 6.60 -16.72 6.29
CA ARG A 204 7.24 -17.88 5.65
C ARG A 204 7.35 -17.72 4.13
N ASP A 205 6.30 -17.24 3.47
CA ASP A 205 6.27 -17.15 2.01
C ASP A 205 7.24 -16.05 1.47
N LEU A 206 7.86 -15.24 2.34
CA LEU A 206 8.97 -14.34 1.95
C LEU A 206 10.20 -15.09 1.40
N ASP A 207 10.36 -16.37 1.74
CA ASP A 207 11.43 -17.21 1.18
C ASP A 207 11.15 -17.65 -0.27
N LEU A 208 9.91 -17.50 -0.74
CA LEU A 208 9.49 -17.88 -2.09
C LEU A 208 9.65 -16.74 -3.11
N VAL A 209 9.88 -15.51 -2.66
CA VAL A 209 9.95 -14.32 -3.52
C VAL A 209 11.38 -13.86 -3.76
N ASP A 210 11.65 -13.44 -5.00
CA ASP A 210 12.93 -12.85 -5.42
C ASP A 210 13.00 -11.35 -5.05
N TYR A 211 12.93 -11.07 -3.75
CA TYR A 211 13.03 -9.71 -3.21
C TYR A 211 14.42 -9.45 -2.64
N PRO A 212 14.90 -8.20 -2.63
CA PRO A 212 16.12 -7.85 -1.90
C PRO A 212 16.00 -8.24 -0.42
N GLU A 213 17.06 -8.83 0.14
CA GLU A 213 17.05 -9.33 1.53
C GLU A 213 16.68 -8.25 2.56
N ARG A 214 17.11 -7.00 2.34
CA ARG A 214 16.71 -5.87 3.18
C ARG A 214 15.18 -5.68 3.23
N VAL A 215 14.47 -5.91 2.12
CA VAL A 215 13.00 -5.78 2.07
C VAL A 215 12.36 -6.94 2.83
N LYS A 216 12.85 -8.17 2.65
CA LYS A 216 12.37 -9.33 3.41
C LYS A 216 12.53 -9.12 4.91
N ILE A 217 13.72 -8.69 5.35
CA ILE A 217 14.00 -8.40 6.78
C ILE A 217 13.05 -7.33 7.33
N GLN A 218 12.80 -6.24 6.59
CA GLN A 218 11.85 -5.21 7.02
C GLN A 218 10.44 -5.77 7.18
N GLN A 219 9.97 -6.62 6.26
CA GLN A 219 8.65 -7.24 6.38
C GLN A 219 8.58 -8.25 7.54
N ARG A 220 9.62 -9.06 7.77
CA ARG A 220 9.67 -9.97 8.93
C ARG A 220 9.61 -9.20 10.25
N ASN A 221 10.39 -8.14 10.35
CA ASN A 221 10.38 -7.28 11.53
C ASN A 221 9.03 -6.58 11.73
N TRP A 222 8.36 -6.19 10.63
CA TRP A 222 7.01 -5.63 10.67
C TRP A 222 5.96 -6.63 11.14
N ILE A 223 6.03 -7.88 10.64
CA ILE A 223 5.13 -8.96 11.08
C ILE A 223 5.40 -9.30 12.56
N GLY A 224 6.66 -9.25 12.99
CA GLY A 224 7.04 -9.32 14.39
C GLY A 224 6.70 -10.66 15.05
N LYS A 225 6.81 -11.77 14.30
CA LYS A 225 6.54 -13.10 14.84
C LYS A 225 7.45 -13.36 16.05
N SER A 226 6.84 -13.74 17.16
CA SER A 226 7.53 -14.13 18.38
C SER A 226 6.89 -15.39 18.94
N GLU A 227 7.73 -16.22 19.57
CA GLU A 227 7.29 -17.39 20.33
C GLU A 227 7.54 -17.10 21.81
N GLY A 228 6.66 -17.59 22.66
CA GLY A 228 6.68 -17.29 24.08
C GLY A 228 5.79 -18.22 24.88
N SER A 229 5.61 -17.89 26.15
CA SER A 229 4.71 -18.60 27.05
C SER A 229 3.65 -17.64 27.59
N GLU A 230 2.44 -18.14 27.72
CA GLU A 230 1.41 -17.54 28.56
C GLU A 230 1.56 -18.12 29.96
N ILE A 231 1.72 -17.25 30.96
CA ILE A 231 1.83 -17.65 32.36
C ILE A 231 0.63 -17.06 33.09
N GLU A 232 -0.14 -17.94 33.72
CA GLU A 232 -1.31 -17.55 34.50
C GLU A 232 -0.91 -17.47 35.98
N PHE A 233 -1.16 -16.31 36.59
CA PHE A 233 -0.96 -16.09 38.02
C PHE A 233 -2.33 -16.02 38.69
N GLU A 234 -2.55 -16.88 39.67
CA GLU A 234 -3.72 -16.78 40.55
C GLU A 234 -3.51 -15.64 41.54
N VAL A 235 -4.46 -14.71 41.61
CA VAL A 235 -4.36 -13.52 42.44
C VAL A 235 -5.35 -13.57 43.58
N LYS A 236 -4.84 -13.38 44.80
CA LYS A 236 -5.69 -13.13 45.96
C LYS A 236 -6.05 -11.65 46.02
N ILE A 237 -7.33 -11.34 45.80
CA ILE A 237 -7.84 -9.98 45.92
C ILE A 237 -8.04 -9.67 47.41
N THR A 238 -7.25 -8.75 47.94
CA THR A 238 -7.38 -8.24 49.31
C THR A 238 -8.22 -6.96 49.39
N ASN A 239 -8.41 -6.26 48.27
CA ASN A 239 -9.26 -5.07 48.18
C ASN A 239 -10.58 -5.38 47.43
N PRO A 240 -11.75 -5.34 48.10
CA PRO A 240 -13.03 -5.72 47.53
C PRO A 240 -13.55 -4.81 46.40
N THR A 241 -12.89 -3.69 46.11
CA THR A 241 -13.24 -2.82 44.97
C THR A 241 -12.52 -3.18 43.67
N LEU A 242 -11.52 -4.08 43.71
CA LEU A 242 -10.81 -4.52 42.51
C LEU A 242 -11.54 -5.69 41.83
N THR A 243 -11.85 -5.56 40.55
CA THR A 243 -12.42 -6.65 39.74
C THR A 243 -11.40 -7.10 38.70
N LEU A 244 -11.06 -8.39 38.69
CA LEU A 244 -10.14 -8.98 37.72
C LEU A 244 -10.89 -9.92 36.76
N PRO A 245 -10.30 -10.25 35.60
CA PRO A 245 -10.82 -11.29 34.74
C PRO A 245 -10.88 -12.64 35.47
N GLU A 246 -12.03 -13.31 35.41
CA GLU A 246 -12.21 -14.65 35.95
C GLU A 246 -12.06 -15.72 34.87
N ARG A 247 -11.30 -16.76 35.16
CA ARG A 247 -11.22 -17.98 34.33
C ARG A 247 -11.46 -19.19 35.22
N GLU A 248 -12.48 -19.99 34.87
CA GLU A 248 -12.87 -21.16 35.66
C GLU A 248 -13.13 -20.86 37.16
N GLY A 249 -13.68 -19.68 37.47
CA GLY A 249 -14.01 -19.27 38.83
C GLY A 249 -12.83 -18.78 39.68
N ARG A 250 -11.67 -18.51 39.08
CA ARG A 250 -10.49 -17.93 39.75
C ARG A 250 -10.10 -16.60 39.13
N ASN A 251 -9.69 -15.66 39.99
CA ASN A 251 -9.12 -14.38 39.57
C ASN A 251 -7.70 -14.61 39.07
N VAL A 252 -7.45 -14.29 37.80
CA VAL A 252 -6.15 -14.56 37.16
C VAL A 252 -5.60 -13.33 36.45
N ILE A 253 -4.28 -13.21 36.45
CA ILE A 253 -3.54 -12.31 35.57
C ILE A 253 -2.75 -13.18 34.59
N ILE A 254 -2.90 -12.91 33.29
CA ILE A 254 -2.15 -13.59 32.22
C ILE A 254 -1.04 -12.67 31.76
N VAL A 255 0.20 -13.15 31.85
CA VAL A 255 1.38 -12.44 31.37
C VAL A 255 1.93 -13.17 30.15
N HIS A 256 2.28 -12.41 29.12
CA HIS A 256 2.95 -12.92 27.92
C HIS A 256 4.44 -12.61 28.02
N GLY A 257 5.29 -13.65 27.93
CA GLY A 257 6.74 -13.50 27.93
C GLY A 257 7.38 -14.29 26.80
N SER A 258 8.35 -13.69 26.11
CA SER A 258 9.14 -14.37 25.07
C SER A 258 10.25 -15.26 25.65
N ASN A 259 10.65 -15.04 26.91
CA ASN A 259 11.65 -15.85 27.60
C ASN A 259 11.02 -16.50 28.86
N ARG A 260 10.84 -17.82 28.81
CA ARG A 260 10.23 -18.60 29.90
C ARG A 260 11.11 -18.61 31.16
N ASP A 261 12.42 -18.55 31.01
CA ASP A 261 13.37 -18.70 32.11
C ASP A 261 13.48 -17.42 32.96
N GLU A 262 13.24 -16.25 32.37
CA GLU A 262 13.24 -14.96 33.09
C GLU A 262 11.93 -14.67 33.84
N ALA A 263 10.83 -15.32 33.45
CA ALA A 263 9.52 -15.04 34.04
C ALA A 263 9.44 -15.39 35.54
N PHE A 264 10.25 -16.35 36.00
CA PHE A 264 10.35 -16.73 37.40
C PHE A 264 11.39 -15.91 38.18
N ALA A 265 12.19 -15.09 37.50
CA ALA A 265 13.26 -14.28 38.10
C ALA A 265 12.85 -12.84 38.40
N LYS A 266 11.70 -12.37 37.89
CA LYS A 266 11.18 -11.02 38.16
C LYS A 266 10.30 -11.00 39.41
N THR A 267 10.85 -10.50 40.50
CA THR A 267 10.07 -10.07 41.68
C THR A 267 9.84 -8.57 41.59
N GLU A 268 8.61 -8.16 41.30
CA GLU A 268 8.16 -6.77 41.54
C GLU A 268 7.06 -6.80 42.59
N THR A 269 7.27 -6.04 43.67
CA THR A 269 6.23 -5.72 44.64
C THR A 269 5.51 -4.50 44.11
N VAL A 270 4.26 -4.64 43.71
CA VAL A 270 3.41 -3.51 43.31
C VAL A 270 2.57 -3.17 44.54
N ASP A 271 2.91 -2.05 45.19
CA ASP A 271 2.19 -1.48 46.33
C ASP A 271 0.78 -0.99 45.94
#